data_AF-A0A377LU15-F1
#
_entry.id   AF-A0A377LU15-F1
#
_cell.length_a   1.000
_cell.length_b   1.000
_cell.length_c   1.000
_cell.angle_alpha   90.00
_cell.angle_beta   90.00
_cell.angle_gamma   90.00
#
_symmetry.space_group_name_H-M   'P 1'
#
loop_
_entity.id
_entity.type
_entity.pdbx_description
1 polymer ?
#
loop_
_entity_poly.entity_id
_entity_poly.type
_entity_poly.pdbx_seq_one_letter_code
_entity_poly.pdbx_strand_id
1 'polypeptide(L)'
;MDQGVALGRVLPMVMLGGLTAIIISGCLNQLGKRYPHLTGEGQLMPNRANADATVSQPAFSGKADVTTIASGALLAVLLYMLGMLGHKLIGLPAPVGMLFMAVLVKLCNGASPRLLEGSQVVYKFFQTSVTYPILFAVGVAITPWHELVAAFTLTNLLVIISTVSSLVATGFFVGKKIGMHPIDVAIVSCCQSGQGGTGDVAILTAGNRMSLMPFAQIATRIGGAINVSISLLILGNFLV
;
A
#
# COMPACT_ATOMS: atom_id res chain seq x y z
N MET A 1 27.87 -14.15 3.01
CA MET A 1 27.85 -12.69 3.23
C MET A 1 27.31 -12.43 4.61
N ASP A 2 27.90 -11.49 5.35
CA ASP A 2 27.29 -10.98 6.58
C ASP A 2 25.96 -10.27 6.23
N GLN A 3 24.90 -10.53 7.00
CA GLN A 3 23.54 -10.04 6.71
C GLN A 3 23.48 -8.51 6.68
N GLY A 4 24.26 -7.85 7.54
CA GLY A 4 24.32 -6.38 7.60
C GLY A 4 24.90 -5.76 6.32
N VAL A 5 25.94 -6.38 5.74
CA VAL A 5 26.57 -5.90 4.51
C VAL A 5 25.67 -6.12 3.29
N ALA A 6 24.93 -7.24 3.26
CA ALA A 6 23.93 -7.48 2.22
C ALA A 6 22.81 -6.44 2.27
N LEU A 7 22.28 -6.17 3.46
CA LEU A 7 21.20 -5.21 3.68
C LEU A 7 21.63 -3.79 3.30
N GLY A 8 22.82 -3.35 3.72
CA GLY A 8 23.36 -2.02 3.40
C GLY A 8 23.59 -1.77 1.90
N ARG A 9 23.80 -2.83 1.10
CA ARG A 9 23.87 -2.68 -0.37
C ARG A 9 22.49 -2.56 -1.03
N VAL A 10 21.48 -3.21 -0.46
CA VAL A 10 20.12 -3.27 -1.05
C VAL A 10 19.30 -2.04 -0.67
N LEU A 11 19.47 -1.52 0.55
CA LEU A 11 18.70 -0.40 1.10
C LEU A 11 18.62 0.80 0.12
N PRO A 12 19.73 1.28 -0.46
CA PRO A 12 19.69 2.50 -1.27
C PRO A 12 18.99 2.28 -2.61
N MET A 13 19.13 1.08 -3.19
CA MET A 13 18.44 0.69 -4.43
C MET A 13 16.92 0.60 -4.22
N VAL A 14 16.48 0.06 -3.07
CA VAL A 14 15.05 0.00 -2.71
C VAL A 14 14.47 1.39 -2.54
N MET A 15 15.20 2.30 -1.88
CA MET A 15 14.74 3.68 -1.67
C MET A 15 14.61 4.45 -2.98
N LEU A 16 15.58 4.32 -3.89
CA LEU A 16 15.51 4.94 -5.22
C LEU A 16 14.39 4.31 -6.08
N GLY A 17 14.13 3.01 -5.91
CA GLY A 17 12.95 2.33 -6.48
C GLY A 17 11.64 2.94 -6.00
N GLY A 18 11.50 3.18 -4.70
CA GLY A 18 10.35 3.86 -4.11
C GLY A 18 10.16 5.27 -4.64
N LEU A 19 11.23 6.06 -4.76
CA LEU A 19 11.18 7.41 -5.37
C LEU A 19 10.68 7.33 -6.81
N THR A 20 11.22 6.41 -7.60
CA THR A 20 10.82 6.19 -9.00
C THR A 20 9.34 5.83 -9.10
N ALA A 21 8.85 4.96 -8.19
CA ALA A 21 7.45 4.57 -8.12
C ALA A 21 6.52 5.73 -7.75
N ILE A 22 6.94 6.64 -6.87
CA ILE A 22 6.19 7.86 -6.52
C ILE A 22 6.03 8.75 -7.76
N ILE A 23 7.12 8.96 -8.51
CA ILE A 23 7.10 9.76 -9.75
C ILE A 23 6.17 9.12 -10.78
N ILE A 24 6.32 7.82 -11.04
CA ILE A 24 5.48 7.10 -11.99
C ILE A 24 4.01 7.12 -11.58
N SER A 25 3.69 6.98 -10.29
CA SER A 25 2.31 7.09 -9.77
C SER A 25 1.69 8.46 -10.03
N GLY A 26 2.47 9.54 -9.82
CA GLY A 26 2.05 10.90 -10.17
C GLY A 26 1.80 11.07 -11.66
N CYS A 27 2.68 10.53 -12.52
CA CYS A 27 2.48 10.52 -13.97
C CYS A 27 1.24 9.72 -14.40
N LEU A 28 0.99 8.56 -13.78
CA LEU A 28 -0.19 7.73 -14.05
C LEU A 28 -1.49 8.45 -13.66
N ASN A 29 -1.50 9.19 -12.56
CA ASN A 29 -2.64 10.04 -12.18
C ASN A 29 -2.92 11.11 -13.23
N GLN A 30 -1.88 11.79 -13.72
CA GLN A 30 -2.04 12.77 -14.80
C GLN A 30 -2.55 12.11 -16.10
N LEU A 31 -2.06 10.91 -16.42
CA LEU A 31 -2.53 10.12 -17.56
C LEU A 31 -4.00 9.71 -17.40
N GLY A 32 -4.43 9.32 -16.20
CA GLY A 32 -5.83 8.96 -15.91
C GLY A 32 -6.79 10.14 -16.05
N LYS A 33 -6.36 11.33 -15.62
CA LYS A 33 -7.12 12.57 -15.85
C LYS A 33 -7.26 12.90 -17.34
N ARG A 34 -6.24 12.59 -18.15
CA ARG A 34 -6.27 12.80 -19.61
C ARG A 34 -7.10 11.72 -20.34
N TYR A 35 -7.10 10.49 -19.83
CA TYR A 35 -7.83 9.35 -20.39
C TYR A 35 -8.73 8.70 -19.33
N PRO A 36 -9.92 9.29 -19.06
CA PRO A 36 -10.81 8.82 -18.00
C PRO A 36 -11.28 7.38 -18.16
N HIS A 37 -11.33 6.86 -19.39
CA HIS A 37 -11.72 5.48 -19.68
C HIS A 37 -10.76 4.42 -19.10
N LEU A 38 -9.54 4.82 -18.70
CA LEU A 38 -8.51 3.92 -18.16
C LEU A 38 -8.44 3.94 -16.62
N THR A 39 -9.20 4.80 -15.95
CA THR A 39 -9.19 4.94 -14.49
C THR A 39 -10.59 4.80 -13.91
N GLY A 40 -10.67 4.26 -12.69
CA GLY A 40 -11.88 4.18 -11.88
C GLY A 40 -11.89 5.21 -10.75
N GLU A 41 -11.01 6.21 -10.80
CA GLU A 41 -10.90 7.25 -9.78
C GLU A 41 -10.75 6.72 -8.32
N GLY A 42 -9.99 5.63 -8.14
CA GLY A 42 -9.87 4.96 -6.84
C GLY A 42 -10.81 3.78 -6.65
N GLN A 43 -11.47 3.34 -7.71
CA GLN A 43 -12.16 2.05 -7.80
C GLN A 43 -11.38 1.10 -8.72
N LEU A 44 -11.12 -0.11 -8.24
CA LEU A 44 -10.38 -1.13 -9.00
C LEU A 44 -11.26 -1.91 -9.99
N MET A 45 -12.55 -2.12 -9.65
CA MET A 45 -13.48 -2.90 -10.45
C MET A 45 -14.59 -2.01 -11.01
N PRO A 46 -14.88 -2.04 -12.32
CA PRO A 46 -15.89 -1.19 -12.95
C PRO A 46 -17.33 -1.42 -12.45
N ASN A 47 -17.62 -2.61 -11.90
CA ASN A 47 -18.99 -3.08 -11.74
C ASN A 47 -19.59 -2.93 -10.33
N ARG A 48 -19.01 -2.10 -9.45
CA ARG A 48 -19.61 -1.81 -8.13
C ARG A 48 -20.74 -0.78 -8.15
N ALA A 49 -20.96 -0.09 -9.27
CA ALA A 49 -22.03 0.90 -9.38
C ALA A 49 -23.45 0.30 -9.21
N ASN A 50 -23.65 -1.00 -9.50
CA ASN A 50 -24.97 -1.64 -9.42
C ASN A 50 -25.19 -2.55 -8.20
N ALA A 51 -24.19 -2.77 -7.34
CA ALA A 51 -24.32 -3.61 -6.14
C ALA A 51 -24.35 -2.82 -4.83
N ASP A 52 -23.84 -1.58 -4.81
CA ASP A 52 -23.74 -0.74 -3.61
C ASP A 52 -24.59 0.56 -3.68
N ALA A 53 -25.60 0.62 -4.56
CA ALA A 53 -26.59 1.72 -4.52
C ALA A 53 -27.39 1.77 -3.20
N THR A 54 -27.20 0.80 -2.30
CA THR A 54 -27.71 0.75 -0.93
C THR A 54 -26.66 1.04 0.15
N VAL A 55 -25.39 1.24 -0.19
CA VAL A 55 -24.40 1.82 0.72
C VAL A 55 -24.16 3.26 0.30
N SER A 56 -25.21 4.09 0.46
CA SER A 56 -24.97 5.50 0.71
C SER A 56 -23.95 5.54 1.85
N GLN A 57 -22.74 6.05 1.58
CA GLN A 57 -21.91 6.56 2.67
C GLN A 57 -22.85 7.44 3.49
N PRO A 58 -23.18 7.12 4.75
CA PRO A 58 -24.00 8.02 5.53
C PRO A 58 -23.28 9.35 5.49
N ALA A 59 -23.92 10.34 4.86
CA ALA A 59 -23.45 11.70 4.87
C ALA A 59 -23.15 12.01 6.34
N PHE A 60 -21.88 12.31 6.61
CA PHE A 60 -21.36 12.59 7.94
C PHE A 60 -22.39 13.40 8.72
N SER A 61 -23.07 12.75 9.67
CA SER A 61 -24.17 13.37 10.42
C SER A 61 -23.62 14.31 11.51
N GLY A 62 -22.48 14.98 11.31
CA GLY A 62 -21.96 16.05 12.17
C GLY A 62 -21.76 15.72 13.66
N LYS A 63 -22.05 14.49 14.10
CA LYS A 63 -22.23 14.10 15.50
C LYS A 63 -21.59 12.73 15.75
N ALA A 64 -20.42 12.49 15.17
CA ALA A 64 -19.60 11.38 15.64
C ALA A 64 -19.13 11.75 17.05
N ASP A 65 -19.76 11.13 18.05
CA ASP A 65 -19.39 11.33 19.46
C ASP A 65 -17.92 10.89 19.68
N VAL A 66 -17.22 11.55 20.59
CA VAL A 66 -15.82 11.25 20.91
C VAL A 66 -15.65 9.78 21.30
N THR A 67 -16.66 9.23 21.99
CA THR A 67 -16.73 7.80 22.34
C THR A 67 -16.72 6.88 21.12
N THR A 68 -17.40 7.28 20.04
CA THR A 68 -17.48 6.52 18.79
C THR A 68 -16.14 6.52 18.07
N ILE A 69 -15.47 7.68 18.00
CA ILE A 69 -14.12 7.80 17.44
C ILE A 69 -13.13 6.96 18.26
N ALA A 70 -13.16 7.07 19.60
CA ALA A 70 -12.31 6.31 20.50
C ALA A 70 -12.51 4.79 20.33
N SER A 71 -13.76 4.33 20.18
CA SER A 71 -14.07 2.92 19.94
C SER A 71 -13.47 2.42 18.61
N GLY A 72 -13.54 3.23 17.54
CA GLY A 72 -12.95 2.89 16.25
C GLY A 72 -11.42 2.81 16.31
N ALA A 73 -10.77 3.70 17.07
CA ALA A 73 -9.33 3.68 17.30
C ALA A 73 -8.90 2.46 18.14
N LEU A 74 -9.63 2.17 19.23
CA LEU A 74 -9.39 0.99 20.07
C LEU A 74 -9.55 -0.31 19.29
N LEU A 75 -10.55 -0.41 18.41
CA LEU A 75 -10.70 -1.57 17.52
C LEU A 75 -9.46 -1.75 16.64
N ALA A 76 -8.96 -0.68 16.02
CA ALA A 76 -7.78 -0.76 15.17
C ALA A 76 -6.54 -1.26 15.95
N VAL A 77 -6.33 -0.75 17.17
CA VAL A 77 -5.25 -1.20 18.06
C VAL A 77 -5.43 -2.67 18.45
N LEU A 78 -6.64 -3.07 18.83
CA LEU A 78 -6.94 -4.44 19.24
C LEU A 78 -6.73 -5.45 18.10
N LEU A 79 -7.21 -5.14 16.90
CA LEU A 79 -6.98 -5.96 15.71
C LEU A 79 -5.51 -6.06 15.36
N TYR A 80 -4.74 -4.98 15.53
CA TYR A 80 -3.30 -5.00 15.33
C TYR A 80 -2.59 -5.87 16.38
N MET A 81 -2.98 -5.77 17.65
CA MET A 81 -2.43 -6.62 18.73
C MET A 81 -2.73 -8.11 18.49
N LEU A 82 -3.93 -8.44 18.03
CA LEU A 82 -4.27 -9.80 17.60
C LEU A 82 -3.44 -10.23 16.39
N GLY A 83 -3.19 -9.33 15.43
CA GLY A 83 -2.26 -9.55 14.32
C GLY A 83 -0.83 -9.85 14.79
N MET A 84 -0.33 -9.13 15.81
CA MET A 84 0.98 -9.40 16.42
C MET A 84 1.03 -10.75 17.14
N LEU A 85 -0.06 -11.15 17.80
CA LEU A 85 -0.16 -12.47 18.42
C LEU A 85 -0.11 -13.57 17.35
N GLY A 86 -0.85 -13.40 16.25
CA GLY A 86 -0.79 -14.28 15.08
C GLY A 86 0.60 -14.34 14.45
N HIS A 87 1.32 -13.22 14.40
CA HIS A 87 2.71 -13.18 13.91
C HIS A 87 3.63 -14.10 14.72
N LYS A 88 3.50 -14.15 16.06
CA LYS A 88 4.31 -15.05 16.89
C LYS A 88 4.01 -16.53 16.66
N LEU A 89 2.80 -16.89 16.26
CA LEU A 89 2.39 -18.29 16.08
C LEU A 89 2.67 -18.80 14.65
N ILE A 90 2.46 -17.95 13.64
CA ILE A 90 2.42 -18.36 12.23
C ILE A 90 3.53 -17.66 11.40
N GLY A 91 4.23 -16.68 11.97
CA GLY A 91 5.28 -15.92 11.28
C GLY A 91 4.78 -14.87 10.28
N LEU A 92 3.46 -14.80 10.02
CA LEU A 92 2.85 -13.82 9.10
C LEU A 92 3.00 -12.39 9.63
N PRO A 93 3.38 -11.39 8.81
CA PRO A 93 3.53 -10.00 9.27
C PRO A 93 2.26 -9.48 9.96
N ALA A 94 2.42 -8.80 11.11
CA ALA A 94 1.29 -8.34 11.93
C ALA A 94 0.21 -7.53 11.16
N PRO A 95 0.56 -6.60 10.24
CA PRO A 95 -0.45 -5.90 9.42
C PRO A 95 -1.28 -6.83 8.51
N VAL A 96 -0.70 -7.94 8.03
CA VAL A 96 -1.42 -8.95 7.24
C VAL A 96 -2.39 -9.70 8.14
N GLY A 97 -1.94 -10.14 9.31
CA GLY A 97 -2.80 -10.78 10.31
C GLY A 97 -3.95 -9.88 10.75
N MET A 98 -3.68 -8.58 10.95
CA MET A 98 -4.71 -7.57 11.22
C MET A 98 -5.77 -7.53 10.11
N LEU A 99 -5.36 -7.54 8.84
CA LEU A 99 -6.29 -7.50 7.70
C LEU A 99 -7.18 -8.74 7.65
N PHE A 100 -6.63 -9.94 7.86
CA PHE A 100 -7.42 -11.17 7.94
C PHE A 100 -8.44 -11.12 9.09
N MET A 101 -8.02 -10.66 10.27
CA MET A 101 -8.92 -10.51 11.41
C MET A 101 -10.01 -9.47 11.16
N ALA A 102 -9.66 -8.32 10.55
CA ALA A 102 -10.63 -7.29 10.21
C ALA A 102 -11.69 -7.81 9.22
N VAL A 103 -11.27 -8.59 8.20
CA VAL A 103 -12.18 -9.23 7.25
C VAL A 103 -13.04 -10.28 7.95
N LEU A 104 -12.48 -11.11 8.83
CA LEU A 104 -13.22 -12.11 9.58
C LEU A 104 -14.30 -11.47 10.46
N VAL A 105 -13.95 -10.43 11.22
CA VAL A 105 -14.90 -9.66 12.03
C VAL A 105 -16.02 -9.09 11.15
N LYS A 106 -15.69 -8.60 9.95
CA LYS A 106 -16.67 -8.07 9.01
C LYS A 106 -17.58 -9.16 8.44
N LEU A 107 -17.06 -10.34 8.09
CA LEU A 107 -17.83 -11.48 7.56
C LEU A 107 -18.78 -12.05 8.62
N CYS A 108 -18.37 -12.05 9.88
CA CYS A 108 -19.20 -12.50 11.00
C CYS A 108 -20.19 -11.43 11.50
N ASN A 109 -20.29 -10.26 10.84
CA ASN A 109 -21.07 -9.10 11.30
C ASN A 109 -20.74 -8.69 12.77
N GLY A 110 -19.50 -8.92 13.21
CA GLY A 110 -19.06 -8.65 14.59
C GLY A 110 -18.80 -7.18 14.88
N ALA A 111 -18.72 -6.32 13.87
CA ALA A 111 -18.55 -4.88 14.03
C ALA A 111 -19.91 -4.17 13.95
N SER A 112 -20.27 -3.44 15.01
CA SER A 112 -21.50 -2.63 15.01
C SER A 112 -21.39 -1.44 14.03
N PRO A 113 -22.52 -0.92 13.51
CA PRO A 113 -22.50 0.24 12.60
C PRO A 113 -21.77 1.46 13.19
N ARG A 114 -21.93 1.70 14.50
CA ARG A 114 -21.23 2.78 15.23
C ARG A 114 -19.72 2.58 15.22
N LEU A 115 -19.26 1.35 15.43
CA LEU A 115 -17.83 1.04 15.44
C LEU A 115 -17.21 1.26 14.05
N LEU A 116 -17.94 0.86 13.00
CA LEU A 116 -17.51 1.05 11.62
C LEU A 116 -17.43 2.54 11.25
N GLU A 117 -18.44 3.33 11.65
CA GLU A 117 -18.44 4.80 11.47
C GLU A 117 -17.26 5.45 12.21
N GLY A 118 -17.03 5.09 13.46
CA GLY A 118 -15.88 5.55 14.25
C GLY A 118 -14.55 5.25 13.58
N SER A 119 -14.37 4.02 13.08
CA SER A 119 -13.17 3.63 12.33
C SER A 119 -12.99 4.42 11.03
N GLN A 120 -14.08 4.76 10.32
CA GLN A 120 -14.01 5.61 9.12
C GLN A 120 -13.56 7.04 9.46
N VAL A 121 -14.05 7.61 10.58
CA VAL A 121 -13.62 8.94 11.03
C VAL A 121 -12.14 8.94 11.41
N VAL A 122 -11.68 7.93 12.17
CA VAL A 122 -10.26 7.75 12.51
C VAL A 122 -9.43 7.62 11.23
N TYR A 123 -9.84 6.77 10.28
CA TYR A 123 -9.16 6.62 9.01
C TYR A 123 -9.04 7.95 8.26
N LYS A 124 -10.14 8.71 8.14
CA LYS A 124 -10.14 10.01 7.48
C LYS A 124 -9.22 11.01 8.17
N PHE A 125 -9.22 11.06 9.50
CA PHE A 125 -8.32 11.92 10.27
C PHE A 125 -6.84 11.63 9.97
N PHE A 126 -6.44 10.35 10.00
CA PHE A 126 -5.07 9.97 9.67
C PHE A 126 -4.73 10.30 8.21
N GLN A 127 -5.66 10.00 7.29
CA GLN A 127 -5.48 10.26 5.87
C GLN A 127 -5.31 11.75 5.57
N THR A 128 -6.10 12.64 6.17
CA THR A 128 -6.07 14.08 5.83
C THR A 128 -5.07 14.87 6.65
N SER A 129 -4.93 14.56 7.94
CA SER A 129 -4.19 15.42 8.88
C SER A 129 -2.82 14.86 9.23
N VAL A 130 -2.66 13.54 9.26
CA VAL A 130 -1.44 12.89 9.77
C VAL A 130 -0.51 12.43 8.64
N THR A 131 -1.05 12.14 7.45
CA THR A 131 -0.27 11.68 6.28
C THR A 131 0.90 12.59 5.95
N TYR A 132 0.69 13.91 5.76
CA TYR A 132 1.77 14.82 5.38
C TYR A 132 2.85 14.98 6.45
N PRO A 133 2.50 15.14 7.76
CA PRO A 133 3.49 15.08 8.84
C PRO A 133 4.32 13.79 8.85
N ILE A 134 3.69 12.62 8.63
CA ILE A 134 4.41 11.33 8.57
C ILE A 134 5.37 11.31 7.38
N LEU A 135 4.92 11.71 6.19
CA LEU A 135 5.78 11.74 5.00
C LEU A 135 6.98 12.67 5.19
N PHE A 136 6.77 13.82 5.83
CA PHE A 136 7.85 14.73 6.20
C PHE A 136 8.82 14.08 7.20
N ALA A 137 8.33 13.47 8.27
CA ALA A 137 9.15 12.79 9.26
C ALA A 137 9.97 11.64 8.65
N VAL A 138 9.38 10.85 7.74
CA VAL A 138 10.08 9.79 7.00
C VAL A 138 11.20 10.37 6.14
N GLY A 139 10.92 11.47 5.42
CA GLY A 139 11.91 12.14 4.58
C GLY A 139 13.09 12.71 5.36
N VAL A 140 12.84 13.33 6.52
CA VAL A 140 13.88 14.01 7.30
C VAL A 140 14.63 13.06 8.25
N ALA A 141 13.92 12.18 8.95
CA ALA A 141 14.50 11.40 10.05
C ALA A 141 14.85 9.95 9.69
N ILE A 142 14.16 9.34 8.72
CA ILE A 142 14.31 7.90 8.41
C ILE A 142 15.14 7.67 7.14
N THR A 143 15.18 8.64 6.22
CA THR A 143 15.83 8.47 4.91
C THR A 143 17.36 8.66 5.03
N PRO A 144 18.20 7.60 4.85
CA PRO A 144 19.66 7.75 4.77
C PRO A 144 20.09 8.44 3.47
N TRP A 145 20.10 9.77 3.47
CA TRP A 145 20.43 10.60 2.31
C TRP A 145 21.81 10.32 1.73
N HIS A 146 22.79 10.06 2.59
CA HIS A 146 24.15 9.75 2.14
C HIS A 146 24.20 8.47 1.30
N GLU A 147 23.55 7.40 1.74
CA GLU A 147 23.50 6.15 1.00
C GLU A 147 22.69 6.27 -0.30
N LEU A 148 21.59 7.04 -0.28
CA LEU A 148 20.77 7.31 -1.46
C LEU A 148 21.61 7.99 -2.57
N VAL A 149 22.40 9.01 -2.21
CA VAL A 149 23.27 9.71 -3.15
C VAL A 149 24.39 8.80 -3.65
N ALA A 150 24.98 7.97 -2.78
CA ALA A 150 26.01 7.03 -3.15
C ALA A 150 25.53 5.97 -4.16
N ALA A 151 24.24 5.61 -4.12
CA ALA A 151 23.65 4.66 -5.05
C ALA A 151 23.29 5.26 -6.41
N PHE A 152 23.40 6.58 -6.55
CA PHE A 152 23.05 7.32 -7.76
C PHE A 152 24.14 7.14 -8.85
N THR A 153 24.13 5.97 -9.49
CA THR A 153 24.95 5.67 -10.66
C THR A 153 24.05 5.47 -11.87
N LEU A 154 24.55 5.79 -13.06
CA LEU A 154 23.77 5.69 -14.30
C LEU A 154 23.24 4.25 -14.51
N THR A 155 24.08 3.25 -14.26
CA THR A 155 23.71 1.84 -14.36
C THR A 155 22.59 1.46 -13.40
N ASN A 156 22.72 1.83 -12.12
CA ASN A 156 21.68 1.54 -11.11
C ASN A 156 20.35 2.21 -11.48
N LEU A 157 20.40 3.47 -11.92
CA LEU A 157 19.21 4.22 -12.30
C LEU A 157 18.46 3.56 -13.47
N LEU A 158 19.17 3.11 -14.51
CA LEU A 158 18.57 2.42 -15.64
C LEU A 158 17.92 1.09 -15.22
N VAL A 159 18.60 0.30 -14.38
CA VAL A 159 18.05 -0.97 -13.86
C VAL A 159 16.80 -0.71 -13.02
N ILE A 160 16.83 0.28 -12.14
CA ILE A 160 15.71 0.59 -11.26
C ILE A 160 14.51 1.11 -12.06
N ILE A 161 14.72 2.09 -12.94
CA ILE A 161 13.64 2.63 -13.79
C ILE A 161 13.04 1.53 -14.66
N SER A 162 13.85 0.68 -15.28
CA SER A 162 13.34 -0.42 -16.11
C SER A 162 12.55 -1.44 -15.29
N THR A 163 13.02 -1.79 -14.08
CA THR A 163 12.34 -2.75 -13.20
C THR A 163 11.00 -2.21 -12.72
N VAL A 164 10.96 -0.98 -12.19
CA VAL A 164 9.72 -0.35 -11.71
C VAL A 164 8.75 -0.14 -12.88
N SER A 165 9.24 0.31 -14.04
CA SER A 165 8.40 0.48 -15.23
C SER A 165 7.83 -0.85 -15.73
N SER A 166 8.61 -1.93 -15.71
CA SER A 166 8.15 -3.27 -16.09
C SER A 166 7.06 -3.79 -15.14
N LEU A 167 7.25 -3.60 -13.83
CA LEU A 167 6.25 -3.94 -12.82
C LEU A 167 4.93 -3.19 -13.06
N VAL A 168 5.01 -1.88 -13.29
CA VAL A 168 3.86 -1.01 -13.55
C VAL A 168 3.16 -1.39 -14.84
N ALA A 169 3.92 -1.60 -15.92
CA ALA A 169 3.38 -2.02 -17.21
C ALA A 169 2.67 -3.37 -17.09
N THR A 170 3.27 -4.33 -16.39
CA THR A 170 2.66 -5.65 -16.14
C THR A 170 1.33 -5.49 -15.39
N GLY A 171 1.30 -4.69 -14.32
CA GLY A 171 0.08 -4.37 -13.58
C GLY A 171 -1.00 -3.75 -14.47
N PHE A 172 -0.62 -2.80 -15.33
CA PHE A 172 -1.52 -2.14 -16.28
C PHE A 172 -2.13 -3.13 -17.27
N PHE A 173 -1.31 -3.94 -17.95
CA PHE A 173 -1.78 -4.87 -18.98
C PHE A 173 -2.58 -6.04 -18.40
N VAL A 174 -2.12 -6.62 -17.29
CA VAL A 174 -2.82 -7.72 -16.60
C VAL A 174 -4.15 -7.21 -16.04
N GLY A 175 -4.15 -6.03 -15.39
CA GLY A 175 -5.37 -5.39 -14.90
C GLY A 175 -6.39 -5.17 -16.01
N LYS A 176 -5.94 -4.66 -17.17
CA LYS A 176 -6.79 -4.49 -18.36
C LYS A 176 -7.40 -5.81 -18.84
N LYS A 177 -6.61 -6.89 -18.87
CA LYS A 177 -7.06 -8.21 -19.33
C LYS A 177 -8.10 -8.85 -18.40
N ILE A 178 -8.00 -8.59 -17.10
CA ILE A 178 -8.94 -9.09 -16.08
C ILE A 178 -10.20 -8.19 -15.98
N GLY A 179 -10.26 -7.08 -16.73
CA GLY A 179 -11.41 -6.17 -16.74
C GLY A 179 -11.42 -5.19 -15.56
N MET A 180 -10.28 -4.94 -14.93
CA MET A 180 -10.10 -3.92 -13.89
C MET A 180 -9.68 -2.58 -14.51
N HIS A 181 -9.78 -1.49 -13.75
CA HIS A 181 -9.28 -0.18 -14.19
C HIS A 181 -7.75 -0.19 -14.24
N PRO A 182 -7.13 -0.13 -15.43
CA PRO A 182 -5.71 -0.46 -15.58
C PRO A 182 -4.78 0.55 -14.90
N ILE A 183 -5.16 1.84 -14.81
CA ILE A 183 -4.35 2.85 -14.11
C ILE A 183 -4.35 2.61 -12.60
N ASP A 184 -5.50 2.32 -12.01
CA ASP A 184 -5.62 2.07 -10.57
C ASP A 184 -4.89 0.78 -10.17
N VAL A 185 -4.95 -0.26 -10.99
CA VAL A 185 -4.16 -1.49 -10.80
C VAL A 185 -2.66 -1.22 -10.96
N ALA A 186 -2.26 -0.39 -11.93
CA ALA A 186 -0.87 -0.02 -12.14
C ALA A 186 -0.30 0.75 -10.94
N ILE A 187 -1.07 1.68 -10.36
CA ILE A 187 -0.69 2.41 -9.13
C ILE A 187 -0.55 1.44 -7.94
N VAL A 188 -1.49 0.51 -7.76
CA VAL A 188 -1.39 -0.53 -6.70
C VAL A 188 -0.17 -1.44 -6.93
N SER A 189 0.15 -1.76 -8.19
CA SER A 189 1.34 -2.54 -8.53
C SER A 189 2.63 -1.76 -8.24
N CYS A 190 2.63 -0.45 -8.49
CA CYS A 190 3.71 0.47 -8.14
C CYS A 190 4.06 0.41 -6.64
N CYS A 191 3.07 0.21 -5.76
CA CYS A 191 3.26 0.16 -4.31
C CYS A 191 4.23 -0.95 -3.87
N GLN A 192 4.34 -2.04 -4.62
CA GLN A 192 5.32 -3.11 -4.33
C GLN A 192 6.78 -2.67 -4.48
N SER A 193 7.05 -1.57 -5.21
CA SER A 193 8.39 -0.97 -5.28
C SER A 193 8.67 0.01 -4.13
N GLY A 194 7.64 0.34 -3.34
CA GLY A 194 7.75 1.22 -2.18
C GLY A 194 8.30 0.52 -0.95
N GLN A 195 8.86 1.30 -0.02
CA GLN A 195 9.36 0.79 1.26
C GLN A 195 8.19 0.48 2.21
N GLY A 196 7.52 -0.64 2.01
CA GLY A 196 6.42 -1.09 2.86
C GLY A 196 5.26 -0.08 2.91
N GLY A 197 4.55 -0.06 4.06
CA GLY A 197 3.34 0.75 4.21
C GLY A 197 3.55 2.27 4.12
N THR A 198 4.73 2.79 4.48
CA THR A 198 5.04 4.23 4.31
C THR A 198 5.26 4.57 2.84
N GLY A 199 5.90 3.67 2.09
CA GLY A 199 5.99 3.75 0.63
C GLY A 199 4.61 3.73 -0.03
N ASP A 200 3.73 2.82 0.38
CA ASP A 200 2.35 2.73 -0.11
C ASP A 200 1.62 4.08 0.06
N VAL A 201 1.72 4.70 1.24
CA VAL A 201 1.11 6.02 1.50
C VAL A 201 1.67 7.08 0.56
N ALA A 202 2.99 7.16 0.37
CA ALA A 202 3.61 8.15 -0.50
C ALA A 202 3.16 7.98 -1.97
N ILE A 203 3.17 6.73 -2.46
CA ILE A 203 2.80 6.37 -3.83
C ILE A 203 1.32 6.64 -4.09
N LEU A 204 0.44 6.24 -3.19
CA LEU A 204 -1.01 6.48 -3.32
C LEU A 204 -1.37 7.95 -3.16
N THR A 205 -0.64 8.69 -2.33
CA THR A 205 -0.81 10.15 -2.21
C THR A 205 -0.42 10.85 -3.51
N ALA A 206 0.72 10.50 -4.11
CA ALA A 206 1.13 11.03 -5.42
C ALA A 206 0.13 10.66 -6.53
N GLY A 207 -0.44 9.46 -6.47
CA GLY A 207 -1.47 8.99 -7.38
C GLY A 207 -2.86 9.59 -7.13
N ASN A 208 -3.09 10.27 -6.01
CA ASN A 208 -4.41 10.68 -5.51
C ASN A 208 -5.42 9.51 -5.40
N ARG A 209 -4.98 8.38 -4.84
CA ARG A 209 -5.71 7.10 -4.75
C ARG A 209 -5.65 6.44 -3.37
N MET A 210 -5.68 7.23 -2.30
CA MET A 210 -5.63 6.71 -0.93
C MET A 210 -6.75 5.71 -0.60
N SER A 211 -7.89 5.73 -1.30
CA SER A 211 -8.94 4.71 -1.17
C SER A 211 -8.45 3.28 -1.47
N LEU A 212 -7.36 3.13 -2.23
CA LEU A 212 -6.76 1.85 -2.60
C LEU A 212 -5.77 1.31 -1.56
N MET A 213 -5.58 2.00 -0.43
CA MET A 213 -4.65 1.62 0.62
C MET A 213 -4.78 0.16 1.10
N PRO A 214 -5.99 -0.41 1.30
CA PRO A 214 -6.12 -1.81 1.66
C PRO A 214 -5.55 -2.77 0.60
N PHE A 215 -5.71 -2.44 -0.68
CA PHE A 215 -5.19 -3.26 -1.78
C PHE A 215 -3.68 -3.12 -1.92
N ALA A 216 -3.15 -1.90 -1.75
CA ALA A 216 -1.70 -1.67 -1.71
C ALA A 216 -1.04 -2.46 -0.58
N GLN A 217 -1.63 -2.46 0.63
CA GLN A 217 -1.11 -3.25 1.75
C GLN A 217 -1.09 -4.75 1.46
N ILE A 218 -2.13 -5.27 0.80
CA ILE A 218 -2.16 -6.67 0.36
C ILE A 218 -1.03 -6.92 -0.66
N ALA A 219 -0.93 -6.08 -1.69
CA ALA A 219 0.09 -6.22 -2.74
C ALA A 219 1.51 -6.16 -2.16
N THR A 220 1.80 -5.19 -1.30
CA THR A 220 3.13 -4.98 -0.71
C THR A 220 3.49 -6.09 0.27
N ARG A 221 2.55 -6.56 1.09
CA ARG A 221 2.87 -7.58 2.11
C ARG A 221 2.83 -9.00 1.59
N ILE A 222 1.76 -9.39 0.88
CA ILE A 222 1.64 -10.74 0.33
C ILE A 222 2.53 -10.88 -0.90
N GLY A 223 2.50 -9.91 -1.81
CA GLY A 223 3.39 -9.89 -2.97
C GLY A 223 4.86 -9.86 -2.57
N GLY A 224 5.21 -9.08 -1.53
CA GLY A 224 6.56 -9.09 -0.96
C GLY A 224 7.00 -10.46 -0.43
N ALA A 225 6.13 -11.14 0.34
CA ALA A 225 6.43 -12.48 0.84
C ALA A 225 6.62 -13.51 -0.29
N ILE A 226 5.78 -13.45 -1.32
CA ILE A 226 5.90 -14.30 -2.52
C ILE A 226 7.21 -14.00 -3.25
N ASN A 227 7.52 -12.73 -3.48
CA ASN A 227 8.71 -12.33 -4.23
C ASN A 227 10.01 -12.76 -3.51
N VAL A 228 10.07 -12.59 -2.19
CA VAL A 228 11.21 -13.07 -1.38
C VAL A 228 11.31 -14.60 -1.43
N SER A 229 10.19 -15.32 -1.29
CA SER A 229 10.18 -16.78 -1.34
C SER A 229 10.69 -17.32 -2.68
N ILE A 230 10.22 -16.74 -3.79
CA ILE A 230 10.68 -17.10 -5.14
C ILE A 230 12.14 -16.72 -5.33
N SER A 231 12.55 -15.52 -4.90
CA SER A 231 13.95 -15.07 -5.02
C SER A 231 14.90 -15.99 -4.27
N LEU A 232 14.54 -16.43 -3.07
CA LEU A 232 15.33 -17.38 -2.29
C LEU A 232 15.37 -18.77 -2.93
N LEU A 233 14.27 -19.24 -3.52
CA LEU A 233 14.22 -20.50 -4.25
C LEU A 233 15.14 -20.46 -5.48
N ILE A 234 15.09 -19.38 -6.26
CA ILE A 234 15.95 -19.18 -7.42
C ILE A 234 17.42 -19.10 -6.98
N LEU A 235 17.72 -18.28 -5.97
CA LEU A 235 19.09 -18.12 -5.46
C LEU A 235 19.64 -19.45 -4.93
N GLY A 236 18.83 -20.22 -4.22
CA GLY A 236 19.19 -21.56 -3.74
C GLY A 236 19.51 -22.54 -4.87
N ASN A 237 18.90 -22.38 -6.04
CA ASN A 237 19.16 -23.22 -7.20
C ASN A 237 20.39 -22.78 -8.02
N PHE A 238 20.84 -21.53 -7.85
CA PHE A 238 22.06 -20.98 -8.48
C PHE A 238 23.31 -21.06 -7.60
N LEU A 239 23.15 -21.30 -6.29
CA LEU A 239 24.24 -21.47 -5.32
C LEU A 239 24.56 -22.95 -5.00
N VAL A 240 24.04 -23.89 -5.80
CA VAL A 240 24.53 -25.29 -5.87
C VAL A 240 25.62 -25.37 -6.93
#